data_AF-A0A5W6X9G6-F1
#
_entry.id   AF-A0A5W6X9G6-F1
#
_cell.length_a   1.000
_cell.length_b   1.000
_cell.length_c   1.000
_cell.angle_alpha   90.00
_cell.angle_beta   90.00
_cell.angle_gamma   90.00
#
_symmetry.space_group_name_H-M   'P 1'
#
loop_
_entity.id
_entity.type
_entity.pdbx_description
1 polymer ?
#
loop_
_entity_poly.entity_id
_entity_poly.type
_entity_poly.pdbx_seq_one_letter_code
_entity_poly.pdbx_strand_id
1 'polypeptide(L)' 'MTFVPLNPIPLKDRTSMIFLQYGQIDVLDGAFVLIDKTGIRTHIPVGSVACIMLEPGTRVSHAAVRLASTVGTLLVW' A
#
# COMPACT_ATOMS: atom_id res chain seq x y z
N MET A 1 -21.73 9.42 -2.88
CA MET A 1 -20.53 9.89 -2.16
C MET A 1 -19.80 10.89 -3.04
N THR A 2 -19.49 12.07 -2.52
CA THR A 2 -18.61 13.03 -3.20
C THR A 2 -17.18 12.49 -3.19
N PHE A 3 -16.59 12.35 -4.37
CA PHE A 3 -15.18 11.97 -4.50
C PHE A 3 -14.29 13.12 -4.01
N VAL A 4 -13.42 12.85 -3.04
CA VAL A 4 -12.39 13.79 -2.58
C VAL A 4 -11.06 13.35 -3.21
N PRO A 5 -10.34 14.23 -3.93
CA PRO A 5 -9.06 13.86 -4.53
C PRO A 5 -8.02 13.58 -3.44
N LEU A 6 -7.30 12.47 -3.59
CA LEU A 6 -6.18 12.11 -2.72
C LEU A 6 -4.91 12.81 -3.23
N ASN A 7 -4.19 13.46 -2.31
CA ASN A 7 -2.91 14.11 -2.60
C ASN A 7 -1.78 13.50 -1.74
N PRO A 8 -0.57 13.37 -2.29
CA PRO A 8 0.60 12.97 -1.51
C PRO A 8 0.91 13.95 -0.36
N ILE A 9 1.19 13.44 0.84
CA ILE A 9 1.76 14.23 1.95
C ILE A 9 3.28 14.43 1.77
N PRO A 10 3.92 15.47 2.35
CA PRO A 10 5.35 15.70 2.21
C PRO A 10 6.19 14.50 2.67
N LEU A 11 7.29 14.21 1.96
CA LEU A 11 8.13 13.02 2.20
C LEU A 11 8.71 12.98 3.63
N LYS A 12 9.07 14.14 4.18
CA LYS A 12 9.64 14.29 5.53
C LYS A 12 8.69 13.88 6.66
N ASP A 13 7.38 13.83 6.38
CA ASP A 13 6.35 13.49 7.36
C ASP A 13 5.92 12.01 7.27
N ARG A 14 6.62 11.22 6.42
CA ARG A 14 6.32 9.80 6.17
C ARG A 14 7.31 8.88 6.89
N THR A 15 6.84 7.69 7.26
CA THR A 15 7.73 6.59 7.64
C THR A 15 8.55 6.15 6.43
N SER A 16 9.85 5.94 6.62
CA SER A 16 10.81 5.73 5.54
C SER A 16 10.50 4.50 4.68
N MET A 17 10.30 3.34 5.30
CA MET A 17 10.02 2.10 4.59
C MET A 17 9.27 1.07 5.41
N ILE A 18 8.57 0.16 4.74
CA ILE A 18 7.99 -1.05 5.32
C ILE A 18 8.30 -2.25 4.43
N PHE A 19 8.45 -3.42 5.02
CA PHE A 19 8.68 -4.69 4.32
C PHE A 19 7.42 -5.54 4.39
N LEU A 20 6.99 -6.07 3.24
CA LEU A 20 5.84 -6.96 3.13
C LEU A 20 6.28 -8.26 2.48
N GLN A 21 5.96 -9.38 3.12
CA GLN A 21 6.27 -10.72 2.66
C GLN A 21 5.00 -11.58 2.60
N TYR A 22 5.00 -12.61 1.75
CA TYR A 22 4.00 -13.69 1.73
C TYR A 22 2.54 -13.25 1.88
N GLY A 23 1.99 -12.61 0.86
CA GLY A 23 0.57 -12.25 0.86
C GLY A 23 0.11 -11.53 -0.40
N GLN A 24 -1.21 -11.44 -0.58
CA GLN A 24 -1.81 -10.65 -1.65
C GLN A 24 -2.08 -9.24 -1.16
N ILE A 25 -1.49 -8.26 -1.82
CA ILE A 25 -1.71 -6.84 -1.61
C ILE A 25 -2.86 -6.41 -2.50
N ASP A 26 -3.92 -5.88 -1.90
CA ASP A 26 -5.13 -5.43 -2.60
C ASP A 26 -5.73 -4.17 -1.98
N VAL A 27 -6.79 -3.66 -2.62
CA VAL A 27 -7.55 -2.50 -2.13
C VAL A 27 -8.93 -2.94 -1.67
N LEU A 28 -9.25 -2.66 -0.41
CA LEU A 28 -10.57 -2.90 0.19
C LEU A 28 -11.07 -1.59 0.80
N ASP A 29 -12.26 -1.17 0.41
CA ASP A 29 -12.87 0.10 0.84
C ASP A 29 -11.96 1.33 0.65
N GLY A 30 -11.11 1.30 -0.39
CA GLY A 30 -10.14 2.35 -0.70
C GLY A 30 -8.86 2.32 0.16
N ALA A 31 -8.70 1.33 1.05
CA ALA A 31 -7.52 1.14 1.87
C ALA A 31 -6.60 0.04 1.31
N PHE A 32 -5.30 0.18 1.55
CA PHE A 32 -4.27 -0.79 1.16
C PHE A 32 -4.21 -1.92 2.19
N VAL A 33 -4.37 -3.17 1.75
CA VAL A 33 -4.48 -4.34 2.64
C VAL A 33 -3.57 -5.46 2.14
N LEU A 34 -2.82 -6.06 3.06
CA LEU A 34 -2.14 -7.34 2.84
C LEU A 34 -3.03 -8.47 3.35
N ILE A 35 -3.26 -9.48 2.50
CA ILE A 35 -4.05 -10.66 2.79
C ILE A 35 -3.11 -11.86 2.81
N ASP A 36 -2.92 -12.46 3.99
CA ASP A 36 -2.15 -13.70 4.14
C ASP A 36 -2.99 -14.93 3.72
N LYS A 37 -2.36 -16.09 3.56
CA LYS A 37 -3.00 -17.38 3.24
C LYS A 37 -4.13 -17.77 4.19
N THR A 38 -4.06 -17.30 5.43
CA THR A 38 -5.06 -17.54 6.49
C THR A 38 -6.29 -16.63 6.34
N GLY A 39 -6.26 -15.67 5.42
CA GLY A 39 -7.29 -14.66 5.23
C GLY A 39 -7.18 -13.48 6.21
N ILE A 40 -6.17 -13.45 7.07
CA ILE A 40 -5.89 -12.30 7.95
C ILE A 40 -5.57 -11.08 7.10
N ARG A 41 -6.25 -9.97 7.40
CA ARG A 41 -6.13 -8.69 6.70
C ARG A 41 -5.32 -7.72 7.54
N THR A 42 -4.13 -7.37 7.04
CA THR A 42 -3.28 -6.35 7.65
C THR A 42 -3.45 -5.05 6.88
N HIS A 43 -4.04 -4.04 7.52
CA HIS A 43 -4.19 -2.71 6.93
C HIS A 43 -2.85 -1.97 6.96
N ILE A 44 -2.47 -1.40 5.82
CA ILE A 44 -1.22 -0.68 5.66
C ILE A 44 -1.55 0.78 5.35
N PRO A 45 -1.04 1.75 6.13
CA PRO A 45 -1.27 3.17 5.88
C PRO A 45 -0.40 3.65 4.71
N VAL A 46 -0.73 3.24 3.48
CA VAL A 46 0.11 3.46 2.29
C VAL A 46 0.48 4.93 2.06
N GLY A 47 -0.41 5.88 2.38
CA GLY A 47 -0.13 7.31 2.23
C GLY A 47 0.84 7.89 3.26
N SER A 48 1.10 7.19 4.35
CA SER A 48 2.03 7.61 5.40
C SER A 48 3.42 6.98 5.26
N VAL A 49 3.61 6.09 4.28
CA VAL A 49 4.88 5.43 4.00
C VAL A 49 5.51 6.01 2.73
N ALA A 50 6.83 6.19 2.73
CA ALA A 50 7.56 6.64 1.56
C ALA A 50 7.83 5.50 0.56
N CYS A 51 8.26 4.33 1.06
CA CYS A 51 8.61 3.17 0.25
C CYS A 51 8.04 1.86 0.83
N ILE A 52 7.52 0.99 -0.02
CA ILE A 52 7.14 -0.38 0.34
C ILE A 52 8.09 -1.34 -0.38
N MET A 53 8.83 -2.11 0.41
CA MET A 53 9.69 -3.19 -0.04
C MET A 53 8.87 -4.48 -0.13
N LEU A 54 8.76 -5.01 -1.33
CA LEU A 54 7.96 -6.18 -1.67
C LEU A 54 8.89 -7.40 -1.72
N GLU A 55 8.80 -8.23 -0.69
CA GLU A 55 9.63 -9.42 -0.56
C GLU A 55 9.00 -10.62 -1.30
N PRO A 56 9.78 -11.70 -1.51
CA PRO A 56 9.30 -12.91 -2.18
C PRO A 56 7.98 -13.43 -1.62
N GLY A 57 7.11 -13.86 -2.53
CA GLY A 57 5.79 -14.38 -2.19
C GLY A 57 4.70 -13.31 -1.98
N THR A 58 5.00 -12.03 -2.21
CA THR A 58 3.94 -11.03 -2.35
C THR A 58 3.32 -11.02 -3.76
N ARG A 59 2.05 -10.64 -3.87
CA ARG A 59 1.37 -10.42 -5.16
C ARG A 59 0.62 -9.11 -5.06
N VAL A 60 0.77 -8.21 -6.03
CA VAL A 60 0.17 -6.87 -5.97
C VAL A 60 -0.95 -6.75 -6.99
N SER A 61 -2.13 -6.32 -6.55
CA SER A 61 -3.24 -6.03 -7.46
C SER A 61 -3.03 -4.71 -8.21
N HIS A 62 -3.60 -4.59 -9.41
CA HIS A 62 -3.54 -3.35 -10.18
C HIS A 62 -4.15 -2.15 -9.41
N ALA A 63 -5.19 -2.41 -8.61
CA ALA A 63 -5.80 -1.38 -7.76
C ALA A 63 -4.83 -0.89 -6.68
N ALA A 64 -4.03 -1.78 -6.09
CA ALA A 64 -3.03 -1.40 -5.10
C ALA A 64 -1.90 -0.56 -5.69
N VAL A 65 -1.43 -0.91 -6.90
CA VAL A 65 -0.44 -0.08 -7.63
C VAL A 65 -1.00 1.32 -7.92
N ARG A 66 -2.26 1.40 -8.36
CA ARG A 66 -2.94 2.69 -8.58
C ARG A 66 -3.05 3.50 -7.30
N LEU A 67 -3.41 2.88 -6.18
CA LEU A 67 -3.55 3.57 -4.90
C LEU A 67 -2.18 4.10 -4.42
N ALA A 68 -1.13 3.26 -4.48
CA ALA A 68 0.22 3.64 -4.10
C ALA A 68 0.75 4.82 -4.94
N SER A 69 0.53 4.81 -6.26
CA SER A 69 0.93 5.94 -7.12
C SER A 69 0.14 7.22 -6.85
N THR A 70 -1.16 7.09 -6.54
CA THR A 70 -2.02 8.24 -6.21
C THR A 70 -1.54 8.96 -4.95
N VAL A 71 -1.08 8.22 -3.93
CA VAL A 71 -0.56 8.81 -2.68
C VAL A 71 0.95 9.08 -2.72
N GLY A 72 1.62 8.79 -3.83
CA GLY A 72 3.06 9.02 -4.03
C GLY A 72 3.96 8.09 -3.21
N THR A 73 3.57 6.83 -3.05
CA THR A 73 4.34 5.81 -2.32
C THR A 73 5.05 4.91 -3.32
N LEU A 74 6.38 4.80 -3.19
CA LEU A 74 7.21 4.00 -4.07
C LEU A 74 7.04 2.51 -3.72
N LEU A 75 6.88 1.66 -4.74
CA LEU A 75 6.91 0.20 -4.60
C LEU A 75 8.24 -0.31 -5.16
N VAL A 76 8.98 -1.09 -4.37
CA VAL A 76 10.26 -1.69 -4.74
C VAL A 76 10.17 -3.18 -4.52
N TRP A 77 10.59 -3.99 -5.50
CA TRP A 77 10.67 -5.45 -5.40
C TRP A 77 12.13 -5.87 -5.29
#